data_AF-A0AAV6CKE1-F1
#
_entry.id   AF-A0AAV6CKE1-F1
#
_cell.length_a   1.000
_cell.length_b   1.000
_cell.length_c   1.000
_cell.angle_alpha   90.00
_cell.angle_beta   90.00
_cell.angle_gamma   90.00
#
_symmetry.space_group_name_H-M   'P 1'
#
loop_
_entity.id
_entity.type
_entity.pdbx_description
1 polymer ?
#
loop_
_entity_poly.entity_id
_entity_poly.type
_entity_poly.pdbx_seq_one_letter_code
_entity_poly.pdbx_strand_id
1 'polypeptide(L)'
;MQQLELYQVRKPADELRQRRTAALVELLRFAEDWLTAKEIAKRMLLDDRQIRDLAEHASPKIISGDKGYRHTDRATAEEITHFVNRMESQCKRMADRALAVRRYAHARIG
;
A
#
# COMPACT_ATOMS: atom_id res chain seq x y z
N MET A 1 -43.74 5.64 -14.08
CA MET A 1 -42.66 6.32 -13.33
C MET A 1 -41.43 5.44 -13.40
N GLN A 2 -40.44 5.88 -14.17
CA GLN A 2 -39.20 5.18 -14.44
C GLN A 2 -38.27 5.38 -13.23
N GLN A 3 -38.01 4.32 -12.47
CA GLN A 3 -37.04 4.36 -11.37
C GLN A 3 -35.65 4.57 -11.97
N LEU A 4 -35.02 5.69 -11.61
CA LEU A 4 -33.64 6.00 -11.97
C LEU A 4 -32.72 4.93 -11.38
N GLU A 5 -32.08 4.16 -12.26
CA GLU A 5 -30.85 3.44 -11.93
C GLU A 5 -29.82 4.46 -11.43
N LEU A 6 -29.42 4.31 -10.18
CA LEU A 6 -28.27 5.00 -9.58
C LEU A 6 -27.00 4.52 -10.28
N TYR A 7 -26.72 5.07 -11.46
CA TYR A 7 -25.48 4.86 -12.19
C TYR A 7 -24.38 5.58 -11.39
N GLN A 8 -23.71 4.85 -10.50
CA GLN A 8 -22.50 5.33 -9.84
C GLN A 8 -21.43 5.54 -10.92
N VAL A 9 -21.39 6.74 -11.50
CA VAL A 9 -20.30 7.17 -12.37
C VAL A 9 -19.03 7.17 -11.50
N ARG A 10 -18.21 6.14 -11.63
CA ARG A 10 -16.87 6.13 -11.01
C ARG A 10 -16.11 7.33 -11.54
N LYS A 11 -15.45 8.08 -10.65
CA LYS A 11 -14.68 9.24 -11.10
C LYS A 11 -13.52 8.75 -11.98
N PRO A 12 -13.18 9.44 -13.07
CA PRO A 12 -12.10 9.02 -13.99
C PRO A 12 -10.76 8.75 -13.29
N ALA A 13 -10.47 9.47 -12.20
CA ALA A 13 -9.28 9.27 -11.38
C ALA A 13 -9.24 7.90 -10.67
N ASP A 14 -10.39 7.42 -10.21
CA ASP A 14 -10.50 6.13 -9.50
C ASP A 14 -10.27 4.97 -10.48
N GLU A 15 -10.78 5.08 -11.70
CA GLU A 15 -10.55 4.09 -12.75
C GLU A 15 -9.07 4.01 -13.16
N LEU A 16 -8.41 5.16 -13.30
CA LEU A 16 -6.99 5.19 -13.62
C LEU A 16 -6.15 4.55 -12.51
N ARG A 17 -6.45 4.88 -11.25
CA ARG A 17 -5.79 4.28 -10.08
C ARG A 17 -5.99 2.77 -10.07
N GLN A 18 -7.23 2.30 -10.28
CA GLN A 18 -7.54 0.88 -10.29
C GLN A 18 -6.83 0.12 -11.44
N ARG A 19 -6.76 0.70 -12.63
CA ARG A 19 -5.99 0.14 -13.75
C ARG A 19 -4.50 0.06 -13.44
N ARG A 20 -3.93 1.10 -12.84
CA ARG A 20 -2.51 1.12 -12.44
C ARG A 20 -2.22 0.13 -11.32
N THR A 21 -3.12 -0.02 -10.36
CA THR A 21 -3.02 -1.04 -9.30
C THR A 21 -3.03 -2.45 -9.91
N ALA A 22 -3.96 -2.74 -10.82
CA ALA A 22 -4.00 -4.03 -11.51
C ALA A 22 -2.71 -4.29 -12.31
N ALA A 23 -2.17 -3.29 -13.01
CA ALA A 23 -0.91 -3.41 -13.73
C ALA A 23 0.29 -3.68 -12.80
N LEU A 24 0.35 -3.03 -11.63
CA LEU A 24 1.40 -3.26 -10.64
C LEU A 24 1.31 -4.68 -10.05
N VAL A 25 0.09 -5.14 -9.73
CA VAL A 25 -0.16 -6.50 -9.23
C VAL A 25 0.32 -7.53 -10.25
N GLU A 26 -0.07 -7.41 -11.51
CA GLU A 26 0.35 -8.34 -12.56
C GLU A 26 1.86 -8.29 -12.81
N LEU A 27 2.46 -7.10 -12.85
CA LEU A 27 3.92 -6.95 -12.95
C LEU A 27 4.65 -7.75 -11.85
N LEU A 28 4.21 -7.65 -10.60
CA LEU A 28 4.83 -8.34 -9.48
C LEU A 28 4.48 -9.83 -9.44
N ARG A 29 3.31 -10.24 -9.97
CA ARG A 29 2.88 -11.64 -10.03
C ARG A 29 3.78 -12.48 -10.93
N PHE A 30 4.31 -11.87 -12.00
CA PHE A 30 5.23 -12.50 -12.95
C PHE A 30 6.71 -12.21 -12.65
N ALA A 31 7.01 -11.37 -11.67
CA ALA A 31 8.38 -11.20 -11.21
C ALA A 31 8.84 -12.45 -10.43
N GLU A 32 10.02 -12.97 -10.76
CA GLU A 32 10.62 -14.11 -10.03
C GLU A 32 11.09 -13.71 -8.63
N ASP A 33 11.52 -12.46 -8.50
CA ASP A 33 12.04 -11.91 -7.25
C ASP A 33 11.45 -10.53 -6.91
N TRP A 34 11.86 -9.99 -5.76
CA TRP A 34 11.51 -8.63 -5.33
C TRP A 34 11.88 -7.59 -6.38
N LEU A 35 11.01 -6.59 -6.57
CA LEU A 35 11.33 -5.41 -7.38
C LEU A 35 11.47 -4.18 -6.48
N THR A 36 12.55 -3.44 -6.68
CA THR A 36 12.77 -2.17 -6.02
C THR A 36 11.81 -1.10 -6.54
N ALA A 37 11.57 -0.04 -5.75
CA ALA A 37 10.80 1.11 -6.19
C ALA A 37 11.37 1.73 -7.49
N LYS A 38 12.70 1.80 -7.60
CA LYS A 38 13.40 2.31 -8.79
C LYS A 38 13.13 1.48 -10.05
N GLU A 39 13.09 0.16 -9.93
CA GLU A 39 12.78 -0.72 -11.06
C GLU A 39 11.32 -0.59 -11.50
N ILE A 40 10.41 -0.54 -10.52
CA ILE A 40 8.97 -0.32 -10.79
C ILE A 40 8.77 1.05 -11.44
N ALA A 41 9.41 2.10 -10.91
CA ALA A 41 9.36 3.46 -11.44
C ALA A 41 9.80 3.50 -12.91
N LYS A 42 10.90 2.82 -13.25
CA LYS A 42 11.39 2.72 -14.63
C LYS A 42 10.42 1.98 -15.55
N ARG A 43 9.78 0.91 -15.07
CA ARG A 43 8.88 0.06 -15.88
C ARG A 43 7.50 0.67 -16.09
N MET A 44 6.98 1.39 -15.09
CA MET A 44 5.62 1.90 -15.07
C MET A 44 5.52 3.42 -15.24
N LEU A 45 6.65 4.13 -15.27
CA LEU A 45 6.73 5.59 -15.30
C LEU A 45 5.98 6.23 -14.12
N LEU A 46 6.24 5.70 -12.93
CA LEU A 46 5.66 6.14 -11.65
C LEU A 46 6.73 6.69 -10.73
N ASP A 47 6.35 7.58 -9.82
CA ASP A 47 7.20 8.00 -8.71
C ASP A 47 7.03 7.09 -7.47
N ASP A 48 7.96 7.17 -6.52
CA ASP A 48 7.96 6.36 -5.30
C ASP A 48 6.69 6.53 -4.45
N ARG A 49 6.08 7.71 -4.47
CA ARG A 49 4.87 7.99 -3.71
C ARG A 49 3.66 7.32 -4.35
N GLN A 50 3.56 7.36 -5.67
CA GLN A 50 2.53 6.66 -6.44
C GLN A 50 2.66 5.15 -6.27
N ILE A 51 3.87 4.60 -6.32
CA ILE A 51 4.11 3.17 -6.12
C ILE A 51 3.63 2.73 -4.73
N ARG A 52 3.96 3.50 -3.69
CA ARG A 52 3.50 3.23 -2.33
C ARG A 52 1.98 3.25 -2.22
N ASP A 53 1.34 4.30 -2.77
CA ASP A 53 -0.13 4.42 -2.78
C ASP A 53 -0.83 3.25 -3.48
N LEU A 54 -0.31 2.84 -4.65
CA LEU A 54 -0.86 1.72 -5.40
C LEU A 54 -0.65 0.39 -4.68
N ALA A 55 0.50 0.19 -4.04
CA ALA A 55 0.80 -1.02 -3.26
C ALA A 55 -0.12 -1.13 -2.03
N GLU A 56 -0.36 -0.02 -1.31
CA GLU A 56 -1.34 0.03 -0.21
C GLU A 56 -2.75 -0.29 -0.70
N HIS A 57 -3.15 0.28 -1.85
CA HIS A 57 -4.44 -0.01 -2.46
C HIS A 57 -4.59 -1.46 -2.95
N ALA A 58 -3.47 -2.12 -3.29
CA ALA A 58 -3.44 -3.50 -3.77
C ALA A 58 -3.54 -4.55 -2.66
N SER A 59 -3.56 -4.15 -1.38
CA SER A 59 -3.63 -5.07 -0.25
C SER A 59 -4.82 -6.05 -0.40
N PRO A 60 -4.64 -7.37 -0.16
CA PRO A 60 -3.46 -8.03 0.41
C PRO A 60 -2.47 -8.58 -0.63
N LYS A 61 -2.57 -8.22 -1.91
CA LYS A 61 -1.84 -8.87 -3.01
C LYS A 61 -0.37 -8.48 -3.13
N ILE A 62 0.01 -7.35 -2.52
CA ILE A 62 1.38 -6.84 -2.54
C ILE A 62 1.84 -6.66 -1.10
N ILE A 63 3.04 -7.17 -0.82
CA ILE A 63 3.78 -6.86 0.40
C ILE A 63 5.00 -6.01 0.07
N SER A 64 5.46 -5.23 1.05
CA SER A 64 6.69 -4.45 0.97
C SER A 64 7.77 -4.99 1.91
N GLY A 65 9.01 -4.59 1.72
CA GLY A 65 10.13 -4.94 2.58
C GLY A 65 11.37 -4.16 2.19
N ASP A 66 12.49 -4.43 2.86
CA ASP A 66 13.75 -3.72 2.61
C ASP A 66 14.27 -3.94 1.18
N LYS A 67 13.89 -5.06 0.55
CA LYS A 67 14.21 -5.40 -0.84
C LYS A 67 13.29 -4.73 -1.87
N GLY A 68 12.19 -4.09 -1.45
CA GLY A 68 11.22 -3.45 -2.34
C GLY A 68 9.81 -4.03 -2.17
N TYR A 69 9.19 -4.44 -3.28
CA TYR A 69 7.82 -4.96 -3.34
C TYR A 69 7.79 -6.37 -3.93
N ARG A 70 6.86 -7.19 -3.44
CA ARG A 70 6.64 -8.57 -3.92
C ARG A 70 5.16 -8.91 -3.93
N HIS A 71 4.75 -9.75 -4.89
CA HIS A 71 3.40 -10.31 -4.90
C HIS A 71 3.27 -11.38 -3.82
N THR A 72 2.15 -11.39 -3.09
CA THR A 72 1.93 -12.28 -1.95
C THR A 72 1.98 -13.77 -2.34
N ASP A 73 1.39 -14.15 -3.47
CA ASP A 73 1.46 -15.54 -3.99
C ASP A 73 2.89 -16.01 -4.35
N ARG A 74 3.87 -15.10 -4.43
CA ARG A 74 5.27 -15.39 -4.74
C ARG A 74 6.17 -15.25 -3.50
N ALA A 75 5.64 -14.76 -2.39
CA ALA A 75 6.38 -14.56 -1.15
C ALA A 75 6.43 -15.84 -0.34
N THR A 76 7.54 -16.06 0.39
CA THR A 76 7.62 -17.17 1.34
C THR A 76 6.82 -16.88 2.61
N ALA A 77 6.53 -17.92 3.40
CA ALA A 77 5.84 -17.75 4.68
C ALA A 77 6.63 -16.84 5.64
N GLU A 78 7.96 -16.94 5.63
CA GLU A 78 8.87 -16.10 6.42
C GLU A 78 8.78 -14.64 5.97
N GLU A 79 8.77 -14.37 4.66
CA GLU A 79 8.65 -13.01 4.13
C GLU A 79 7.30 -12.37 4.52
N ILE A 80 6.20 -13.12 4.43
CA ILE A 80 4.88 -12.67 4.87
C ILE A 80 4.88 -12.40 6.38
N THR A 81 5.45 -13.30 7.17
CA THR A 81 5.55 -13.15 8.63
C THR A 81 6.35 -11.91 9.01
N HIS A 82 7.50 -11.69 8.34
CA HIS A 82 8.31 -10.49 8.54
C HIS A 82 7.55 -9.21 8.15
N PHE A 83 6.79 -9.22 7.05
CA PHE A 83 5.94 -8.11 6.66
C PHE A 83 4.89 -7.78 7.74
N VAL A 84 4.14 -8.78 8.20
CA VAL A 84 3.09 -8.62 9.21
C VAL A 84 3.68 -8.12 10.53
N ASN A 85 4.72 -8.76 11.05
CA ASN A 85 5.38 -8.36 12.31
C ASN A 85 5.88 -6.91 12.26
N ARG A 86 6.41 -6.48 11.11
CA ARG A 86 6.85 -5.11 10.89
C ARG A 86 5.68 -4.13 10.92
N MET A 87 4.56 -4.46 10.28
CA MET A 87 3.34 -3.64 10.27
C MET A 87 2.76 -3.50 11.68
N GLU A 88 2.65 -4.59 12.43
CA GLU A 88 2.16 -4.56 13.81
C GLU A 88 3.07 -3.73 14.72
N SER A 89 4.39 -3.90 14.60
CA SER A 89 5.38 -3.10 15.32
C SER A 89 5.29 -1.61 14.98
N GLN A 90 5.04 -1.28 13.71
CA GLN A 90 4.81 0.09 13.28
C GLN A 90 3.54 0.68 13.88
N CYS A 91 2.43 -0.07 13.88
CA CYS A 91 1.17 0.33 14.49
C CYS A 91 1.35 0.68 15.98
N LYS A 92 2.02 -0.20 16.74
CA LYS A 92 2.35 0.03 18.16
C LYS A 92 3.14 1.32 18.37
N ARG A 93 4.23 1.53 17.62
CA ARG A 93 5.06 2.75 17.74
C ARG A 93 4.27 4.02 17.42
N MET A 94 3.36 3.97 16.46
CA MET A 94 2.50 5.12 16.11
C MET A 94 1.52 5.44 17.25
N ALA A 95 0.91 4.43 17.86
CA ALA A 95 0.03 4.60 19.01
C ALA A 95 0.77 5.18 20.22
N ASP A 96 1.96 4.64 20.54
CA ASP A 96 2.81 5.13 21.63
C ASP A 96 3.21 6.59 21.42
N ARG A 97 3.59 6.96 20.19
CA ARG A 97 3.92 8.33 19.83
C ARG A 97 2.73 9.27 19.99
N ALA A 98 1.54 8.86 19.52
CA ALA A 98 0.33 9.66 19.66
C ALA A 98 -0.02 9.91 21.14
N LEU A 99 0.13 8.89 21.99
CA LEU A 99 -0.07 9.02 23.43
C LEU A 99 0.94 9.98 24.08
N ALA A 100 2.22 9.88 23.72
CA ALA A 100 3.27 10.77 24.22
C ALA A 100 2.97 12.24 23.86
N VAL A 101 2.60 12.51 22.60
CA VAL A 101 2.22 13.86 22.15
C VAL A 101 1.00 14.37 22.91
N ARG A 102 -0.02 13.52 23.13
CA ARG A 102 -1.22 13.89 23.89
C ARG A 102 -0.86 14.25 25.34
N ARG A 103 -0.04 13.46 26.01
CA ARG A 103 0.42 13.73 27.39
C ARG A 103 1.20 15.05 27.47
N TYR A 104 2.11 15.27 26.53
CA TYR A 104 2.88 16.51 26.44
C TYR A 104 1.96 17.74 26.25
N ALA A 105 1.00 17.64 25.34
CA ALA A 105 0.04 18.72 25.08
C ALA A 105 -0.83 19.02 26.31
N HIS A 106 -1.36 17.99 26.98
CA HIS A 106 -2.13 18.18 28.22
C HIS A 106 -1.33 18.87 29.31
N ALA A 107 -0.05 18.53 29.48
CA ALA A 107 0.79 19.16 30.51
C ALA A 107 1.17 20.62 30.20
N ARG A 108 0.94 21.12 28.98
CA ARG A 108 1.40 22.44 28.52
C ARG A 108 0.29 23.39 28.10
N ILE A 109 -0.85 22.85 27.65
CA ILE A 109 -2.01 23.62 27.15
C ILE A 109 -3.22 23.47 28.09
N GLY A 110 -3.31 22.35 28.82
CA GLY A 110 -4.34 22.13 29.85
C GLY A 110 -3.91 22.69 31.19
#